data_AF-A0A9D6JJ41-F1
#
_entry.id   AF-A0A9D6JJ41-F1
#
_cell.length_a   1.000
_cell.length_b   1.000
_cell.length_c   1.000
_cell.angle_alpha   90.00
_cell.angle_beta   90.00
_cell.angle_gamma   90.00
#
_symmetry.space_group_name_H-M   'P 1'
#
loop_
_entity.id
_entity.type
_entity.pdbx_description
1 polymer ?
#
loop_
_entity_poly.entity_id
_entity_poly.type
_entity_poly.pdbx_seq_one_letter_code
_entity_poly.pdbx_strand_id
1 'polypeptide(L)'
;MQNRTYIIGRKGNIQLFDKTASARHAELVILNDKLYLTDLNSKNGTYLMDDGKQIPFKEGYIQLNQTLMFGAQVCSVRELMARAQLVTNI
;
A
#
# COMPACT_ATOMS: atom_id res chain seq x y z
N MET A 1 3.58 -15.08 16.55
CA MET A 1 3.63 -13.76 15.90
C MET A 1 3.73 -14.00 14.41
N GLN A 2 2.74 -13.59 13.62
CA GLN A 2 2.76 -13.82 12.17
C GLN A 2 3.35 -12.58 11.50
N ASN A 3 4.50 -12.74 10.85
CA ASN A 3 5.02 -11.76 9.91
C ASN A 3 4.35 -12.04 8.56
N ARG A 4 3.60 -11.08 8.03
CA ARG A 4 2.98 -11.20 6.70
C ARG A 4 3.46 -10.07 5.81
N THR A 5 3.87 -10.41 4.60
CA THR A 5 4.30 -9.46 3.58
C THR A 5 3.39 -9.55 2.37
N TYR A 6 2.93 -8.40 1.89
CA TYR A 6 2.10 -8.29 0.70
C TYR A 6 2.72 -7.32 -0.29
N ILE A 7 2.78 -7.72 -1.56
CA ILE A 7 3.08 -6.81 -2.65
C ILE A 7 1.80 -6.10 -3.06
N ILE A 8 1.83 -4.78 -3.04
CA ILE A 8 0.80 -3.92 -3.61
C ILE A 8 1.22 -3.56 -5.03
N GLY A 9 0.33 -3.70 -6.00
CA GLY A 9 0.62 -3.33 -7.39
C GLY A 9 -0.38 -3.92 -8.38
N ARG A 10 -0.25 -3.59 -9.67
CA ARG A 10 -1.15 -4.13 -10.71
C ARG A 10 -1.13 -5.65 -10.83
N LYS A 11 -0.03 -6.27 -10.39
CA LYS A 11 0.19 -7.72 -10.36
C LYS A 11 0.62 -8.21 -8.96
N GLY A 12 0.32 -7.42 -7.92
CA GLY A 12 0.65 -7.75 -6.53
C GLY A 12 -0.40 -8.64 -5.87
N ASN A 13 -0.14 -9.08 -4.63
CA ASN A 13 -1.13 -9.72 -3.76
C ASN A 13 -2.33 -8.80 -3.54
N ILE A 14 -2.07 -7.52 -3.28
CA ILE A 14 -3.08 -6.47 -3.17
C ILE A 14 -3.11 -5.74 -4.51
N GLN A 15 -4.15 -5.99 -5.29
CA GLN A 15 -4.22 -5.49 -6.65
C GLN A 15 -4.59 -3.99 -6.70
N LEU A 16 -3.86 -3.26 -7.53
CA LEU A 16 -4.18 -1.91 -7.96
C LEU A 16 -4.75 -1.96 -9.38
N PHE A 17 -5.85 -1.25 -9.63
CA PHE A 17 -6.59 -1.25 -10.90
C PHE A 17 -6.31 0.00 -11.75
N ASP A 18 -5.16 0.64 -11.51
CA ASP A 18 -4.74 1.83 -12.22
C ASP A 18 -3.48 1.57 -13.06
N LYS A 19 -3.51 1.99 -14.33
CA LYS A 19 -2.42 1.76 -15.30
C LYS A 19 -1.10 2.47 -14.96
N THR A 20 -1.17 3.53 -14.15
CA THR A 20 -0.01 4.31 -13.70
C THR A 20 0.66 3.66 -12.49
N ALA A 21 0.00 2.71 -11.82
CA ALA A 21 0.65 1.91 -10.80
C ALA A 21 1.66 0.92 -11.42
N SER A 22 2.80 0.70 -10.77
CA SER A 22 3.75 -0.34 -11.15
C SER A 22 3.18 -1.75 -10.89
N ALA A 23 3.73 -2.77 -11.57
CA ALA A 23 3.30 -4.16 -11.38
C ALA A 23 3.56 -4.64 -9.95
N ARG A 24 4.76 -4.31 -9.43
CA ARG A 24 5.14 -4.36 -8.01
C ARG A 24 5.41 -2.92 -7.60
N HIS A 25 4.49 -2.31 -6.86
CA HIS A 25 4.50 -0.88 -6.59
C HIS A 25 5.07 -0.60 -5.20
N ALA A 26 4.51 -1.24 -4.19
CA ALA A 26 4.93 -1.10 -2.81
C ALA A 26 4.86 -2.46 -2.11
N GLU A 27 5.55 -2.56 -0.98
CA GLU A 27 5.50 -3.70 -0.08
C GLU A 27 4.86 -3.26 1.24
N LEU A 28 3.90 -4.05 1.74
CA LEU A 28 3.29 -3.90 3.05
C LEU A 28 3.73 -5.06 3.94
N VAL A 29 4.42 -4.73 5.03
CA VAL A 29 4.81 -5.66 6.08
C VAL A 29 3.90 -5.45 7.29
N ILE A 30 3.35 -6.55 7.80
CA ILE A 30 2.52 -6.59 9.00
C ILE A 30 3.27 -7.38 10.07
N LEU A 31 3.69 -6.69 11.12
CA LEU A 31 4.44 -7.27 12.25
C LEU A 31 3.88 -6.74 13.57
N ASN A 32 3.38 -7.64 14.42
CA ASN A 32 2.84 -7.30 15.74
C ASN A 32 1.82 -6.14 15.68
N ASP A 33 0.86 -6.26 14.76
CA ASP A 33 -0.19 -5.25 14.47
C ASP A 33 0.32 -3.89 13.98
N LYS A 34 1.62 -3.76 13.69
CA LYS A 34 2.19 -2.60 13.03
C LYS A 34 2.25 -2.82 11.54
N LEU A 35 1.91 -1.77 10.79
CA LEU A 35 1.94 -1.73 9.34
C LEU A 35 3.14 -0.90 8.91
N TYR A 36 4.07 -1.50 8.18
CA TYR A 36 5.20 -0.81 7.56
C TYR A 36 5.08 -0.91 6.05
N LEU A 37 5.17 0.22 5.37
CA LEU A 37 5.05 0.30 3.92
C LEU A 37 6.36 0.77 3.31
N THR A 38 6.76 0.17 2.20
CA THR A 38 7.94 0.57 1.42
C THR A 38 7.57 0.70 -0.06
N ASP A 39 7.82 1.85 -0.66
CA ASP A 39 7.75 2.03 -2.12
C ASP A 39 8.91 1.30 -2.81
N LEU A 40 8.60 0.42 -3.76
CA LEU A 40 9.56 -0.44 -4.45
C LEU A 40 10.16 0.23 -5.70
N ASN A 41 10.53 1.50 -5.59
CA ASN A 41 10.98 2.34 -6.70
C ASN A 41 9.95 2.36 -7.84
N SER A 42 8.69 2.60 -7.47
CA SER A 42 7.61 2.65 -8.44
C SER A 42 7.81 3.81 -9.42
N LYS A 43 7.33 3.64 -10.67
CA LYS A 43 7.51 4.65 -11.72
C LYS A 43 6.92 6.02 -11.36
N ASN A 44 5.77 6.03 -10.70
CA ASN A 44 5.00 7.26 -10.42
C ASN A 44 4.94 7.58 -8.93
N GLY A 45 5.67 6.86 -8.08
CA GLY A 45 5.76 7.12 -6.65
C GLY A 45 4.55 6.69 -5.82
N THR A 46 4.80 6.64 -4.52
CA THR A 46 3.82 6.47 -3.45
C THR A 46 3.75 7.78 -2.65
N TYR A 47 2.54 8.18 -2.24
CA TYR A 47 2.32 9.42 -1.49
C TYR A 47 1.34 9.22 -0.33
N LEU A 48 1.56 9.94 0.75
CA LEU A 48 0.55 10.16 1.79
C LEU A 48 -0.34 11.32 1.37
N MET A 49 -1.66 11.12 1.46
CA MET A 49 -2.65 12.16 1.27
C MET A 49 -2.93 12.83 2.61
N ASP A 50 -2.59 14.12 2.74
CA ASP A 50 -2.79 14.91 3.96
C ASP A 50 -3.32 16.30 3.60
N ASP A 51 -4.51 16.63 4.09
CA ASP A 51 -5.21 17.90 3.81
C ASP A 51 -5.18 18.33 2.33
N GLY A 52 -5.52 17.39 1.44
CA GLY A 52 -5.54 17.59 -0.01
C GLY A 52 -4.16 17.66 -0.68
N LYS A 53 -3.07 17.52 0.07
CA LYS A 53 -1.69 17.52 -0.45
C LYS A 53 -1.17 16.09 -0.61
N GLN A 54 -0.27 15.94 -1.58
CA GLN A 54 0.48 14.71 -1.81
C GLN A 54 1.87 14.87 -1.19
N ILE A 55 2.11 14.16 -0.10
CA ILE A 55 3.41 14.13 0.58
C ILE A 55 4.16 12.89 0.07
N PRO A 56 5.35 13.02 -0.56
CA PRO A 56 6.12 11.88 -1.00
C PRO A 56 6.37 10.89 0.13
N PHE A 57 6.09 9.61 -0.13
CA PHE A 57 6.22 8.56 0.87
C PHE A 57 7.12 7.46 0.32
N LYS A 58 8.36 7.37 0.84
CA LYS A 58 9.30 6.34 0.41
C LYS A 58 9.16 5.06 1.24
N GLU A 59 9.15 5.20 2.56
CA GLU A 59 8.92 4.11 3.48
C GLU A 59 8.51 4.64 4.86
N GLY A 60 7.89 3.79 5.68
CA GLY A 60 7.61 4.10 7.07
C GLY A 60 6.39 3.36 7.63
N TYR A 61 6.13 3.61 8.91
CA TYR A 61 4.92 3.13 9.56
C TYR A 61 3.69 3.89 9.07
N ILE A 62 2.61 3.14 8.80
CA ILE A 62 1.32 3.69 8.40
C ILE A 62 0.23 3.28 9.40
N GLN A 63 -0.84 4.07 9.45
CA GLN A 63 -1.99 3.87 10.32
C GLN A 63 -3.27 3.65 9.52
N LEU A 64 -4.22 2.92 10.10
CA LEU A 64 -5.49 2.57 9.44
C LEU A 64 -6.32 3.77 8.97
N ASN A 65 -6.18 4.94 9.61
CA ASN A 65 -6.89 6.16 9.26
C ASN A 65 -6.23 6.96 8.11
N GLN A 66 -5.05 6.55 7.66
CA GLN A 66 -4.35 7.25 6.58
C GLN A 66 -4.88 6.85 5.21
N THR A 67 -4.67 7.75 4.25
CA THR A 67 -4.95 7.53 2.84
C THR A 67 -3.66 7.67 2.05
N LEU A 68 -3.40 6.69 1.19
CA LEU A 68 -2.21 6.63 0.37
C LEU A 68 -2.59 6.72 -1.10
N MET A 69 -1.65 7.19 -1.90
CA MET A 69 -1.75 7.22 -3.35
C MET A 69 -0.61 6.41 -3.96
N PHE A 70 -0.92 5.52 -4.90
CA PHE A 70 0.02 4.68 -5.63
C PHE A 70 -0.15 4.95 -7.13
N GLY A 71 0.74 5.74 -7.73
CA GLY A 71 0.47 6.33 -9.04
C GLY A 71 -0.73 7.28 -8.94
N ALA A 72 -1.79 7.04 -9.72
CA ALA A 72 -3.03 7.81 -9.67
C ALA A 72 -4.11 7.18 -8.76
N GLN A 73 -3.90 5.96 -8.26
CA GLN A 73 -4.88 5.28 -7.42
C GLN A 73 -4.75 5.72 -5.96
N VAL A 74 -5.80 6.32 -5.43
CA VAL A 74 -5.95 6.65 -4.01
C VAL A 74 -6.65 5.49 -3.29
N CYS A 75 -6.13 5.06 -2.15
CA CYS A 75 -6.69 3.99 -1.31
C CYS A 75 -6.51 4.33 0.17
N SER A 76 -7.52 4.04 0.99
CA SER A 76 -7.34 4.07 2.45
C SER A 76 -6.54 2.86 2.92
N VAL A 77 -5.79 3.00 4.02
CA VAL A 77 -5.06 1.87 4.61
C VAL A 77 -6.02 0.77 5.07
N ARG A 78 -7.22 1.12 5.55
CA ARG A 78 -8.30 0.14 5.85
C ARG A 78 -8.69 -0.70 4.64
N GLU A 79 -8.81 -0.08 3.47
CA GLU A 79 -9.14 -0.79 2.25
C GLU A 79 -8.02 -1.73 1.79
N LEU A 80 -6.76 -1.29 1.88
CA LEU A 80 -5.60 -2.18 1.61
C LEU A 80 -5.62 -3.40 2.54
N MET A 81 -5.91 -3.19 3.82
CA MET A 81 -6.01 -4.26 4.82
C MET A 81 -7.16 -5.23 4.55
N ALA A 82 -8.33 -4.72 4.15
CA ALA A 82 -9.46 -5.56 3.76
C ALA A 82 -9.10 -6.45 2.56
N ARG A 83 -8.43 -5.89 1.54
CA ARG A 83 -7.94 -6.66 0.39
C ARG A 83 -6.91 -7.71 0.79
N ALA A 84 -6.00 -7.39 1.72
CA ALA A 84 -5.01 -8.35 2.23
C ALA A 84 -5.66 -9.55 2.95
N GLN A 85 -6.71 -9.29 3.74
CA GLN A 85 -7.45 -10.34 4.46
C GLN A 85 -8.22 -11.26 3.50
N LEU A 86 -8.81 -10.72 2.43
CA LEU A 86 -9.47 -11.53 1.40
C LEU A 86 -8.50 -12.50 0.73
N VAL A 87 -7.24 -12.08 0.51
CA VAL A 87 -6.19 -12.95 -0.05
C VAL A 87 -5.78 -14.06 0.91
N THR A 88 -5.96 -13.89 2.23
CA THR A 88 -5.58 -14.93 3.21
C THR A 88 -6.68 -15.96 3.46
N ASN A 89 -7.91 -15.73 2.95
CA ASN A 89 -9.07 -16.60 3.17
C ASN A 89 -9.34 -17.55 1.98
N ILE A 90 -8.36 -17.69 1.08
CA ILE A 90 -8.38 -18.59 -0.09
C ILE A 90 -7.22 -19.56 0.08
#